data_AF-U6DKN2-F1
#
_entry.id   AF-U6DKN2-F1
#
_cell.length_a   1.000
_cell.length_b   1.000
_cell.length_c   1.000
_cell.angle_alpha   90.00
_cell.angle_beta   90.00
_cell.angle_gamma   90.00
#
_symmetry.space_group_name_H-M   'P 1'
#
loop_
_entity.id
_entity.type
_entity.pdbx_description
1 polymer ?
#
loop_
_entity_poly.entity_id
_entity_poly.type
_entity_poly.pdbx_seq_one_letter_code
_entity_poly.pdbx_strand_id
1 'polypeptide(L)' 'MEPARDYPLFGGAFSAALPPGALDVSDLRPVPDNQEVFCHRVTDQSLIVELLELQAHVQGEEAARYHFEDV' A
#
# COMPACT_ATOMS: atom_id res chain seq x y z
N MET A 1 -13.43 2.75 18.56
CA MET A 1 -12.63 2.51 17.34
C MET A 1 -11.42 3.40 17.47
N GLU A 2 -10.21 2.85 17.52
CA GLU A 2 -9.02 3.70 17.47
C GLU A 2 -8.95 4.38 16.10
N PRO A 3 -8.64 5.69 16.04
CA PRO A 3 -8.64 6.43 14.78
C PRO A 3 -7.48 5.97 13.90
N ALA A 4 -7.70 6.00 12.58
CA ALA A 4 -6.62 5.90 11.61
C ALA A 4 -5.59 7.02 11.85
N ARG A 5 -4.32 6.73 11.59
CA ARG A 5 -3.22 7.69 11.76
C ARG A 5 -2.63 8.01 10.39
N ASP A 6 -2.29 9.28 10.18
CA ASP A 6 -1.57 9.70 8.99
C ASP A 6 -0.14 9.16 9.03
N TYR A 7 0.23 8.46 7.97
CA TYR A 7 1.55 7.88 7.77
C TYR A 7 2.18 8.45 6.49
N PRO A 8 3.43 8.94 6.56
CA PRO A 8 4.14 9.39 5.37
C PRO A 8 4.55 8.21 4.49
N LEU A 9 4.28 8.27 3.19
CA LEU A 9 4.67 7.25 2.21
C LEU A 9 5.71 7.83 1.25
N PHE A 10 6.59 6.97 0.72
CA PHE A 10 7.59 7.29 -0.30
C PHE A 10 8.46 8.49 0.11
N GLY A 11 9.11 8.37 1.27
CA GLY A 11 9.95 9.44 1.84
C GLY A 11 9.18 10.71 2.26
N GLY A 12 7.86 10.61 2.43
CA GLY A 12 6.99 11.72 2.82
C GLY A 12 6.45 12.55 1.67
N ALA A 13 6.61 12.10 0.42
CA ALA A 13 5.98 12.72 -0.74
C ALA A 13 4.45 12.56 -0.73
N PHE A 14 3.96 11.49 -0.12
CA PHE A 14 2.54 11.19 0.04
C PHE A 14 2.19 10.94 1.52
N SER A 15 0.90 10.99 1.83
CA SER A 15 0.36 10.65 3.14
C SER A 15 -0.87 9.75 3.00
N ALA A 16 -0.97 8.71 3.84
CA ALA A 16 -2.13 7.84 3.90
C ALA A 16 -2.62 7.65 5.33
N ALA A 17 -3.94 7.54 5.51
CA ALA A 17 -4.53 7.20 6.78
C ALA A 17 -4.51 5.67 6.95
N LEU A 18 -3.64 5.17 7.83
CA LEU A 18 -3.50 3.73 8.09
C LEU A 18 -4.28 3.31 9.34
N PRO A 19 -4.82 2.08 9.36
CA PRO A 19 -5.43 1.54 10.55
C PRO A 19 -4.41 1.48 11.70
N PRO A 20 -4.86 1.70 12.94
CA PRO A 20 -3.99 1.56 14.11
C PRO A 20 -3.40 0.16 14.17
N GLY A 21 -2.13 0.05 14.54
CA GLY A 21 -1.43 -1.24 14.63
C GLY A 21 -0.85 -1.77 13.32
N ALA A 22 -0.97 -1.03 12.21
CA ALA A 22 -0.20 -1.28 11.00
C ALA A 22 1.30 -1.05 11.27
N LEU A 23 2.13 -2.05 10.97
CA LEU A 23 3.58 -1.99 11.09
C LEU A 23 4.22 -2.05 9.72
N ASP A 24 5.22 -1.22 9.50
CA ASP A 24 6.06 -1.25 8.32
C ASP A 24 6.93 -2.52 8.31
N VAL A 25 6.92 -3.24 7.19
CA VAL A 25 7.64 -4.51 7.01
C VAL A 25 9.04 -4.28 6.42
N SER A 26 9.36 -3.07 5.96
CA SER A 26 10.69 -2.72 5.45
C SER A 26 11.80 -2.90 6.49
N ASP A 27 11.49 -2.77 7.79
CA ASP A 27 12.39 -3.07 8.90
C ASP A 27 12.77 -4.56 9.00
N LEU A 28 11.93 -5.46 8.46
CA LEU A 28 12.09 -6.91 8.56
C LEU A 28 12.69 -7.52 7.29
N ARG A 29 12.38 -6.95 6.12
CA ARG A 29 12.88 -7.42 4.83
C ARG A 29 13.03 -6.24 3.87
N PRO A 30 13.92 -6.32 2.88
CA PRO A 30 13.95 -5.34 1.80
C PRO A 30 12.61 -5.33 1.06
N VAL A 31 12.08 -4.13 0.85
CA VAL A 31 10.89 -3.81 0.05
C VAL A 31 11.36 -2.92 -1.11
N PRO A 32 10.87 -3.12 -2.35
CA PRO A 32 11.19 -2.24 -3.47
C PRO A 32 10.84 -0.77 -3.19
N ASP A 33 11.61 0.18 -3.70
CA ASP A 33 11.42 1.61 -3.43
C ASP A 33 10.06 2.16 -3.92
N ASN A 34 9.44 1.50 -4.91
CA ASN A 34 8.11 1.83 -5.42
C ASN A 34 6.98 1.15 -4.64
N GLN A 35 7.28 0.42 -3.57
CA GLN A 35 6.34 -0.30 -2.74
C GLN A 35 6.47 0.09 -1.26
N GLU A 36 5.34 0.11 -0.56
CA GLU A 36 5.24 0.29 0.88
C GLU A 36 4.37 -0.86 1.41
N VAL A 37 4.89 -1.63 2.38
CA VAL A 37 4.24 -2.86 2.87
C VAL A 37 4.01 -2.77 4.36
N PHE A 38 2.75 -2.89 4.77
CA PHE A 38 2.33 -2.86 6.15
C PHE A 38 1.67 -4.18 6.55
N CYS A 39 1.93 -4.64 7.77
CA CYS A 39 1.26 -5.79 8.37
C CYS A 39 0.64 -5.43 9.72
N HIS A 40 -0.58 -5.92 9.97
CA HIS A 40 -1.26 -5.74 11.24
C HIS A 40 -1.01 -6.93 12.17
N ARG A 41 -0.39 -6.67 13.32
CA ARG A 41 0.10 -7.70 14.25
C ARG A 41 -0.95 -8.64 14.84
N VAL A 42 -2.21 -8.21 14.90
CA VAL A 42 -3.27 -8.94 15.63
C VAL A 42 -4.22 -9.67 14.68
N THR A 43 -4.36 -9.18 13.46
CA THR A 43 -5.35 -9.69 12.49
C THR A 43 -4.71 -10.46 11.35
N ASP A 44 -3.38 -10.53 11.30
CA ASP A 44 -2.59 -11.08 10.20
C ASP A 44 -2.95 -10.49 8.83
N GLN A 45 -3.51 -9.27 8.81
CA GLN A 45 -3.84 -8.56 7.59
C GLN A 45 -2.64 -7.77 7.08
N SER A 46 -2.44 -7.75 5.77
CA SER A 46 -1.41 -6.95 5.10
C SER A 46 -2.03 -5.89 4.20
N LEU A 47 -1.38 -4.74 4.13
CA LEU A 47 -1.67 -3.66 3.19
C LEU A 47 -0.42 -3.38 2.38
N ILE A 48 -0.54 -3.37 1.05
CA ILE A 48 0.54 -3.05 0.14
C ILE A 48 0.11 -1.86 -0.70
N VAL A 49 0.98 -0.85 -0.79
CA VAL A 49 0.81 0.29 -1.67
C VAL A 49 1.95 0.26 -2.68
N GLU A 50 1.61 0.24 -3.97
CA GLU A 50 2.60 0.17 -5.05
C GLU A 50 2.35 1.26 -6.10
N LEU A 51 3.43 1.93 -6.52
CA LEU A 51 3.41 2.87 -7.64
C LEU A 51 3.71 2.13 -8.95
N LEU A 52 2.73 2.14 -9.84
CA LEU A 52 2.81 1.55 -11.18
C LEU A 52 2.79 2.63 -12.27
N GLU A 53 3.31 2.28 -13.44
CA GLU A 53 3.21 3.12 -14.63
C GLU A 53 1.80 3.06 -15.25
N LEU A 54 1.34 4.21 -15.76
CA LEU A 54 0.05 4.30 -16.42
C LEU A 54 0.03 3.45 -17.70
N GLN A 55 -0.87 2.47 -17.74
CA GLN A 55 -1.12 1.67 -18.93
C GLN A 55 -2.07 2.42 -19.87
N ALA A 56 -1.57 2.85 -21.04
CA ALA A 56 -2.35 3.63 -22.00
C ALA A 56 -3.63 2.94 -22.51
N HIS A 57 -3.70 1.62 -22.40
CA HIS A 57 -4.79 0.79 -22.92
C HIS A 57 -5.88 0.47 -21.89
N VAL A 58 -5.72 0.88 -20.62
CA VAL A 58 -6.69 0.60 -19.55
C VAL A 58 -6.91 1.86 -18.71
N GLN A 59 -8.17 2.27 -18.52
CA GLN A 59 -8.52 3.48 -17.79
C GLN A 59 -9.71 3.27 -16.86
N GLY A 60 -9.74 4.02 -15.76
CA GLY A 60 -10.87 4.03 -14.83
C GLY A 60 -11.15 2.67 -14.21
N GLU A 61 -12.41 2.24 -14.23
CA GLU A 61 -12.87 0.99 -13.62
C GLU A 61 -12.20 -0.25 -14.24
N GLU A 62 -11.89 -0.21 -15.54
CA GLU A 62 -11.20 -1.32 -16.22
C GLU A 62 -9.78 -1.50 -15.68
N ALA A 63 -9.13 -0.45 -15.15
CA ALA A 63 -7.80 -0.55 -14.58
C ALA A 63 -7.82 -1.37 -13.30
N ALA A 64 -8.85 -1.21 -12.46
CA ALA A 64 -9.02 -1.99 -11.26
C ALA A 64 -9.17 -3.48 -11.58
N ARG A 65 -9.98 -3.84 -12.60
CA ARG A 65 -10.15 -5.23 -13.02
C ARG A 65 -8.87 -5.80 -13.64
N TYR A 66 -8.20 -5.04 -14.51
CA TYR A 66 -6.95 -5.45 -15.14
C TYR A 66 -5.87 -5.77 -14.11
N HIS A 67 -5.65 -4.88 -13.14
CA HIS A 67 -4.67 -5.11 -12.09
C HIS A 67 -5.10 -6.21 -11.12
N PHE A 68 -6.40 -6.41 -10.89
CA PHE A 68 -6.89 -7.51 -10.04
C PHE A 68 -6.66 -8.89 -10.66
N GLU A 69 -6.72 -9.01 -11.99
CA GLU A 69 -6.43 -10.27 -12.70
C GLU A 69 -4.94 -10.64 -12.70
N ASP A 70 -4.04 -9.70 -12.40
CA ASP A 70 -2.57 -9.89 -12.39
C ASP A 70 -2.00 -10.24 -10.99
N VAL A 71 -2.80 -10.08 -9.92
CA VAL A 71 -2.40 -10.27 -8.51
C VAL A 71 -2.46 -11.73 -8.05
#